data_AF-A0A6S6S3L6-F1
#
_entry.id   AF-A0A6S6S3L6-F1
#
_cell.length_a   1.000
_cell.length_b   1.000
_cell.length_c   1.000
_cell.angle_alpha   90.00
_cell.angle_beta   90.00
_cell.angle_gamma   90.00
#
_symmetry.space_group_name_H-M   'P 1'
#
loop_
_entity.id
_entity.type
_entity.pdbx_description
1 polymer ?
#
loop_
_entity_poly.entity_id
_entity_poly.type
_entity_poly.pdbx_seq_one_letter_code
_entity_poly.pdbx_strand_id
1 'polypeptide(L)'
;SRHAYWMWTLVSGPFCLFLTQFSRGKQAAKALLGAFSGYLVTDHYAAYNDYPRDKHQLCWAHLLRHFIKISERRGQAGAIGKRLLLIGHAVIRTHHRFTNKPDKVNIYHRRIHRLRRSFQATLEKGKQLNPVIAQRTHTQCAHLLRDEDLCWTFLQNPIIPLTNNRAESALRPYVIWRKLSFATQSLQGLRFRPMILTVTTTARQLGMSSLGVLRSINEQGLARKNITFRFPFDQRIS
;
A
#
# COMPACT_ATOMS: atom_id res chain seq x y z
N SER A 1 -1.30 -20.82 -23.69
CA SER A 1 -1.32 -20.65 -22.22
C SER A 1 -1.79 -19.24 -21.86
N ARG A 2 -2.83 -19.09 -21.02
CA ARG A 2 -3.31 -17.78 -20.56
C ARG A 2 -2.41 -17.25 -19.43
N HIS A 3 -1.33 -16.54 -19.77
CA HIS A 3 -0.47 -15.92 -18.76
C HIS A 3 -1.17 -14.70 -18.16
N ALA A 4 -1.42 -14.72 -16.86
CA ALA A 4 -2.04 -13.62 -16.14
C ALA A 4 -1.01 -12.54 -15.78
N TYR A 5 -1.15 -11.35 -16.37
CA TYR A 5 -0.33 -10.18 -16.06
C TYR A 5 -0.88 -9.42 -14.84
N TRP A 6 0.04 -8.90 -14.04
CA TRP A 6 -0.24 -8.11 -12.84
C TRP A 6 0.26 -6.68 -13.03
N MET A 7 -0.60 -5.71 -12.71
CA MET A 7 -0.22 -4.30 -12.68
C MET A 7 0.19 -3.94 -11.26
N TRP A 8 1.41 -3.48 -11.12
CA TRP A 8 1.99 -2.97 -9.89
C TRP A 8 2.02 -1.45 -9.93
N THR A 9 1.89 -0.83 -8.75
CA THR A 9 1.92 0.63 -8.63
C THR A 9 2.77 1.05 -7.44
N LEU A 10 3.68 1.99 -7.66
CA LEU A 10 4.43 2.70 -6.64
C LEU A 10 4.03 4.18 -6.69
N VAL A 11 3.71 4.76 -5.53
CA VAL A 11 3.36 6.18 -5.42
C VAL A 11 4.28 6.82 -4.39
N SER A 12 5.01 7.86 -4.80
CA SER A 12 5.92 8.62 -3.93
C SER A 12 5.77 10.11 -4.23
N GLY A 13 5.28 10.89 -3.27
CA GLY A 13 4.89 12.28 -3.55
C GLY A 13 3.93 12.35 -4.75
N PRO A 14 4.11 13.29 -5.69
CA PRO A 14 3.27 13.38 -6.88
C PRO A 14 3.61 12.35 -7.97
N PHE A 15 4.68 11.56 -7.79
CA PHE A 15 5.11 10.57 -8.76
C PHE A 15 4.33 9.26 -8.60
N CYS A 16 3.87 8.72 -9.73
CA CYS A 16 3.24 7.41 -9.81
C CYS A 16 3.90 6.56 -10.89
N LEU A 17 4.48 5.43 -10.49
CA LEU A 17 5.01 4.43 -11.40
C LEU A 17 4.05 3.25 -11.50
N PHE A 18 3.76 2.83 -12.72
CA PHE A 18 3.05 1.59 -13.01
C PHE A 18 3.98 0.62 -13.72
N LEU A 19 3.92 -0.65 -13.35
CA LEU A 19 4.72 -1.70 -13.96
C LEU A 19 3.87 -2.95 -14.18
N THR A 20 3.85 -3.44 -15.42
CA THR A 20 3.23 -4.73 -15.72
C THR A 20 4.27 -5.84 -15.55
N GLN A 21 3.95 -6.85 -14.75
CA GLN A 21 4.82 -8.01 -14.51
C GLN A 21 4.07 -9.33 -14.75
N PHE A 22 4.80 -10.33 -15.24
CA PHE A 22 4.30 -11.70 -15.40
C PHE A 22 4.15 -12.43 -14.07
N SER A 23 4.85 -11.96 -13.04
CA SER A 23 4.83 -12.51 -11.69
C SER A 23 4.17 -11.55 -10.71
N ARG A 24 3.53 -12.13 -9.69
CA ARG A 24 3.06 -11.44 -8.49
C ARG A 24 4.03 -11.61 -7.30
N GLY A 25 5.18 -12.24 -7.49
CA GLY A 25 6.11 -12.60 -6.43
C GLY A 25 7.17 -11.53 -6.10
N LYS A 26 8.12 -11.89 -5.23
CA LYS A 26 9.20 -11.02 -4.75
C LYS A 26 10.01 -10.35 -5.87
N GLN A 27 10.28 -11.06 -6.97
CA GLN A 27 11.03 -10.50 -8.10
C GLN A 27 10.30 -9.32 -8.75
N ALA A 28 8.99 -9.38 -8.88
CA ALA A 28 8.19 -8.28 -9.43
C ALA A 28 8.16 -7.07 -8.49
N ALA A 29 8.07 -7.30 -7.17
CA ALA A 29 8.21 -6.25 -6.17
C ALA A 29 9.61 -5.59 -6.21
N LYS A 30 10.69 -6.39 -6.31
CA LYS A 30 12.07 -5.86 -6.47
C LYS A 30 12.22 -5.05 -7.75
N ALA A 31 11.65 -5.50 -8.86
CA ALA A 31 11.67 -4.75 -10.12
C ALA A 31 10.90 -3.43 -10.04
N LEU A 32 9.78 -3.39 -9.32
CA LEU A 32 9.04 -2.15 -9.07
C LEU A 32 9.81 -1.18 -8.19
N LEU A 33 10.41 -1.67 -7.10
CA LEU A 33 11.10 -0.84 -6.12
C LEU A 33 12.46 -0.35 -6.62
N GLY A 34 13.19 -1.16 -7.39
CA GLY A 34 14.52 -0.80 -7.89
C GLY A 34 15.44 -0.33 -6.76
N ALA A 35 15.97 0.88 -6.88
CA ALA A 35 16.83 1.53 -5.87
C ALA A 35 16.05 2.31 -4.80
N PHE A 36 14.72 2.17 -4.70
CA PHE A 36 13.92 2.85 -3.70
C PHE A 36 14.35 2.45 -2.28
N SER A 37 14.61 3.46 -1.45
CA SER A 37 15.17 3.30 -0.10
C SER A 37 14.42 4.09 0.98
N GLY A 38 13.24 4.64 0.62
CA GLY A 38 12.37 5.42 1.50
C GLY A 38 11.46 4.57 2.38
N TYR A 39 10.47 5.19 3.01
CA TYR A 39 9.46 4.45 3.76
C TYR A 39 8.43 3.83 2.81
N LEU A 40 8.23 2.52 2.94
CA LEU A 40 7.33 1.72 2.11
C LEU A 40 6.07 1.38 2.89
N VAL A 41 4.89 1.69 2.34
CA VAL A 41 3.61 1.32 2.94
C VAL A 41 2.88 0.34 2.03
N THR A 42 2.66 -0.89 2.48
CA THR A 42 2.02 -1.96 1.67
C THR A 42 0.92 -2.68 2.43
N ASP A 43 0.19 -3.54 1.75
CA ASP A 43 -0.57 -4.60 2.40
C ASP A 43 0.37 -5.65 3.06
N HIS A 44 -0.21 -6.61 3.77
CA HIS A 44 0.53 -7.71 4.41
C HIS A 44 0.86 -8.81 3.38
N TYR A 45 1.45 -8.42 2.24
CA TYR A 45 1.79 -9.32 1.16
C TYR A 45 3.25 -9.74 1.21
N ALA A 46 3.48 -11.06 1.19
CA ALA A 46 4.81 -11.66 1.38
C ALA A 46 5.86 -11.28 0.32
N ALA A 47 5.44 -10.68 -0.81
CA ALA A 47 6.36 -10.21 -1.84
C ALA A 47 7.31 -9.09 -1.34
N TYR A 48 6.92 -8.38 -0.26
CA TYR A 48 7.69 -7.27 0.30
C TYR A 48 8.55 -7.66 1.51
N ASN A 49 8.57 -8.94 1.92
CA ASN A 49 9.27 -9.38 3.14
C ASN A 49 10.79 -9.15 3.14
N ASP A 50 11.39 -8.91 1.97
CA ASP A 50 12.83 -8.63 1.84
C ASP A 50 13.14 -7.12 2.01
N TYR A 51 12.13 -6.25 2.17
CA TYR A 51 12.34 -4.82 2.38
C TYR A 51 12.78 -4.54 3.84
N PRO A 52 13.63 -3.53 4.10
CA PRO A 52 14.05 -3.20 5.46
C PRO A 52 12.87 -2.94 6.40
N ARG A 53 12.83 -3.67 7.52
CA ARG A 53 11.68 -3.68 8.43
C ARG A 53 11.45 -2.34 9.11
N ASP A 54 12.53 -1.64 9.46
CA ASP A 54 12.53 -0.29 10.02
C ASP A 54 11.97 0.76 9.04
N LYS A 55 11.91 0.45 7.75
CA LYS A 55 11.34 1.32 6.72
C LYS A 55 10.04 0.80 6.13
N HIS A 56 9.47 -0.28 6.68
CA HIS A 56 8.28 -0.92 6.14
C HIS A 56 7.09 -0.77 7.10
N GLN A 57 6.01 -0.16 6.61
CA GLN A 57 4.74 -0.03 7.31
C GLN A 57 3.67 -0.93 6.66
N LEU A 58 2.97 -1.72 7.48
CA LEU A 58 1.76 -2.40 7.06
C LEU A 58 0.56 -1.47 7.08
N CYS A 59 -0.23 -1.48 6.01
CA CYS A 59 -1.43 -0.67 5.85
C CYS A 59 -2.51 -1.12 6.84
N TRP A 60 -2.89 -0.25 7.78
CA TRP A 60 -3.91 -0.57 8.78
C TRP A 60 -5.30 -0.83 8.17
N ALA A 61 -5.63 -0.25 7.03
CA ALA A 61 -6.88 -0.55 6.34
C ALA A 61 -6.96 -2.01 5.87
N HIS A 62 -5.83 -2.61 5.50
CA HIS A 62 -5.74 -4.04 5.19
C HIS A 62 -5.81 -4.91 6.45
N LEU A 63 -5.13 -4.50 7.52
CA LEU A 63 -5.22 -5.17 8.82
C LEU A 63 -6.67 -5.22 9.32
N LEU A 64 -7.41 -4.11 9.23
CA LEU A 64 -8.84 -4.08 9.56
C LEU A 64 -9.64 -5.08 8.72
N ARG A 65 -9.41 -5.18 7.41
CA ARG A 65 -10.09 -6.18 6.55
C ARG A 65 -9.80 -7.61 7.01
N HIS A 66 -8.59 -7.91 7.49
CA HIS A 66 -8.28 -9.21 8.10
C HIS A 66 -9.06 -9.41 9.40
N PHE A 67 -9.12 -8.39 10.27
CA PHE A 67 -9.84 -8.48 11.54
C PHE A 67 -11.35 -8.64 11.35
N ILE A 68 -11.95 -8.02 10.31
CA ILE A 68 -13.36 -8.25 9.92
C ILE A 68 -13.59 -9.74 9.64
N LYS A 69 -12.79 -10.34 8.76
CA LYS A 69 -12.89 -11.77 8.42
C LYS A 69 -12.69 -12.70 9.61
N ILE A 70 -11.89 -12.30 10.60
CA ILE A 70 -11.73 -13.07 11.84
C ILE A 70 -12.97 -12.87 12.73
N SER A 71 -13.51 -11.65 12.82
CA SER A 71 -14.65 -11.30 13.68
C SER A 71 -15.96 -12.01 13.30
N GLU A 72 -16.10 -12.38 12.03
CA GLU A 72 -17.22 -13.13 11.47
C GLU A 72 -17.18 -14.63 11.84
N ARG A 73 -16.08 -15.12 12.42
CA ARG A 73 -15.95 -16.52 12.86
C ARG A 73 -16.72 -16.75 14.16
N ARG A 74 -17.10 -18.00 14.41
CA ARG A 74 -17.79 -18.39 15.65
C ARG A 74 -16.80 -18.58 16.82
N GLY A 75 -17.34 -18.56 18.03
CA GLY A 75 -16.59 -18.85 19.27
C GLY A 75 -15.46 -17.86 19.57
N GLN A 76 -14.40 -18.37 20.22
CA GLN A 76 -13.26 -17.55 20.66
C GLN A 76 -12.56 -16.84 19.49
N ALA A 77 -12.47 -17.46 18.31
CA ALA A 77 -11.90 -16.85 17.12
C ALA A 77 -12.61 -15.52 16.75
N GLY A 78 -13.95 -15.52 16.73
CA GLY A 78 -14.74 -14.32 16.49
C GLY A 78 -14.50 -13.23 17.54
N ALA A 79 -14.42 -13.63 18.82
CA ALA A 79 -14.16 -12.70 19.92
C ALA A 79 -12.79 -12.01 19.77
N ILE A 80 -11.75 -12.74 19.36
CA ILE A 80 -10.43 -12.19 19.03
C ILE A 80 -10.55 -11.16 17.90
N GLY A 81 -11.22 -11.51 16.80
CA GLY A 81 -11.42 -10.59 15.67
C GLY A 81 -12.14 -9.30 16.06
N LYS A 82 -13.23 -9.40 16.84
CA LYS A 82 -13.97 -8.23 17.35
C LYS A 82 -13.09 -7.33 18.24
N ARG A 83 -12.25 -7.93 19.09
CA ARG A 83 -11.31 -7.18 19.93
C ARG A 83 -10.24 -6.48 19.10
N LEU A 84 -9.66 -7.16 18.11
CA LEU A 84 -8.69 -6.57 17.18
C LEU A 84 -9.30 -5.41 16.37
N LEU A 85 -10.56 -5.52 15.93
CA LEU A 85 -11.29 -4.44 15.27
C LEU A 85 -11.45 -3.20 16.15
N LEU A 86 -11.87 -3.39 17.41
CA LEU A 86 -12.01 -2.29 18.36
C LEU A 86 -10.68 -1.55 18.54
N ILE A 87 -9.58 -2.30 18.69
CA ILE A 87 -8.23 -1.74 18.81
C ILE A 87 -7.84 -1.00 17.53
N GLY A 88 -8.02 -1.61 16.35
CA GLY A 88 -7.68 -1.00 15.07
C GLY A 88 -8.46 0.29 14.80
N HIS A 89 -9.76 0.33 15.08
CA HIS A 89 -10.54 1.57 15.00
C HIS A 89 -10.05 2.63 16.00
N ALA A 90 -9.64 2.23 17.20
CA ALA A 90 -9.06 3.16 18.17
C ALA A 90 -7.70 3.71 17.69
N VAL A 91 -6.86 2.90 17.04
CA VAL A 91 -5.59 3.34 16.42
C VAL A 91 -5.85 4.38 15.34
N ILE A 92 -6.70 4.07 14.36
CA ILE A 92 -7.02 4.99 13.25
C ILE A 92 -7.58 6.30 13.79
N ARG A 93 -8.56 6.24 14.71
CA ARG A 93 -9.16 7.44 15.30
C ARG A 93 -8.13 8.27 16.07
N THR A 94 -7.25 7.62 16.83
CA THR A 94 -6.21 8.30 17.62
C THR A 94 -5.20 9.00 16.71
N HIS A 95 -4.75 8.32 15.65
CA HIS A 95 -3.81 8.89 14.68
C HIS A 95 -4.44 10.03 13.87
N HIS A 96 -5.67 9.86 13.36
CA HIS A 96 -6.36 10.92 12.61
C HIS A 96 -6.61 12.19 13.44
N ARG A 97 -6.92 12.05 14.74
CA ARG A 97 -7.04 13.22 15.63
C ARG A 97 -5.71 13.95 15.77
N PHE A 98 -4.61 13.21 15.92
CA PHE A 98 -3.27 13.77 16.06
C PHE A 98 -2.81 14.46 14.76
N THR A 99 -3.04 13.85 13.60
CA THR A 99 -2.68 14.47 12.30
C THR A 99 -3.44 15.77 12.05
N ASN A 100 -4.69 15.87 12.51
CA ASN A 100 -5.49 17.07 12.34
C ASN A 100 -5.17 18.16 13.36
N LYS A 101 -4.75 17.78 14.57
CA LYS A 101 -4.40 18.69 15.67
C LYS A 101 -3.22 18.07 16.45
N PRO A 102 -1.96 18.38 16.09
CA PRO A 102 -0.78 17.81 16.72
C PRO A 102 -0.40 18.56 18.02
N ASP A 103 -1.38 18.87 18.86
CA ASP A 103 -1.21 19.68 20.07
C ASP A 103 -0.66 18.88 21.26
N LYS A 104 -0.85 17.54 21.26
CA LYS A 104 -0.59 16.67 22.43
C LYS A 104 0.18 15.40 22.08
N VAL A 105 1.42 15.56 21.58
CA VAL A 105 2.33 14.46 21.18
C VAL A 105 2.49 13.40 22.27
N ASN A 106 2.75 13.80 23.52
CA ASN A 106 2.96 12.85 24.63
C ASN A 106 1.72 12.00 24.93
N ILE A 107 0.52 12.59 24.85
CA ILE A 107 -0.76 11.88 25.07
C ILE A 107 -1.01 10.92 23.90
N TYR A 108 -0.70 11.35 22.68
CA TYR A 108 -0.78 10.53 21.48
C TYR A 108 0.10 9.27 21.60
N HIS A 109 1.40 9.42 21.87
CA HIS A 109 2.31 8.28 22.03
C HIS A 109 1.87 7.36 23.17
N ARG A 110 1.54 7.91 24.36
CA ARG A 110 1.06 7.10 25.49
C ARG A 110 -0.16 6.26 25.12
N ARG A 111 -1.11 6.84 24.39
CA ARG A 111 -2.33 6.15 23.94
C ARG A 111 -2.03 5.07 22.91
N ILE A 112 -1.19 5.36 21.91
CA ILE A 112 -0.79 4.38 20.91
C ILE A 112 -0.01 3.23 21.55
N HIS A 113 0.94 3.47 22.46
CA HIS A 113 1.66 2.41 23.15
C HIS A 113 0.74 1.51 23.99
N ARG A 114 -0.31 2.07 24.62
CA ARG A 114 -1.34 1.26 25.28
C ARG A 114 -2.10 0.39 24.28
N LEU A 115 -2.46 0.94 23.12
CA LEU A 115 -3.13 0.19 22.05
C LEU A 115 -2.23 -0.91 21.48
N ARG A 116 -0.94 -0.65 21.26
CA ARG A 116 0.07 -1.63 20.84
C ARG A 116 0.18 -2.80 21.79
N ARG A 117 0.26 -2.55 23.10
CA ARG A 117 0.25 -3.62 24.12
C ARG A 117 -1.04 -4.44 24.08
N SER A 118 -2.20 -3.78 23.99
CA SER A 118 -3.48 -4.50 23.89
C SER A 118 -3.58 -5.29 22.58
N PHE A 119 -3.01 -4.80 21.49
CA PHE A 119 -2.96 -5.45 20.19
C PHE A 119 -2.14 -6.74 20.28
N GLN A 120 -0.89 -6.64 20.74
CA GLN A 120 0.01 -7.77 20.93
C GLN A 120 -0.61 -8.84 21.84
N ALA A 121 -1.14 -8.44 23.01
CA ALA A 121 -1.80 -9.37 23.93
C ALA A 121 -3.04 -10.06 23.30
N THR A 122 -3.77 -9.38 22.42
CA THR A 122 -4.92 -9.97 21.73
C THR A 122 -4.45 -10.97 20.66
N LEU A 123 -3.37 -10.65 19.94
CA LEU A 123 -2.77 -11.57 18.97
C LEU A 123 -2.20 -12.82 19.64
N GLU A 124 -1.54 -12.70 20.79
CA GLU A 124 -1.03 -13.86 21.54
C GLU A 124 -2.15 -14.81 21.95
N LYS A 125 -3.28 -14.28 22.43
CA LYS A 125 -4.47 -15.10 22.69
C LYS A 125 -5.00 -15.78 21.43
N GLY A 126 -4.97 -15.09 20.30
CA GLY A 126 -5.35 -15.65 19.00
C GLY A 126 -4.42 -16.78 18.53
N LYS A 127 -3.11 -16.65 18.80
CA LYS A 127 -2.09 -17.67 18.52
C LYS A 127 -2.18 -18.87 19.47
N GLN A 128 -2.71 -18.70 20.67
CA GLN A 128 -2.92 -19.81 21.62
C GLN A 128 -4.18 -20.64 21.33
N LEU A 129 -5.04 -20.21 20.39
CA LEU A 129 -6.21 -21.01 20.00
C LEU A 129 -5.77 -22.34 19.39
N ASN A 130 -6.53 -23.41 19.68
CA ASN A 130 -6.26 -24.73 19.13
C ASN A 130 -6.18 -24.67 17.59
N PRO A 131 -5.02 -25.00 16.97
CA PRO A 131 -4.82 -24.88 15.54
C PRO A 131 -5.66 -25.85 14.72
N VAL A 132 -6.17 -26.95 15.31
CA VAL A 132 -7.08 -27.89 14.63
C VAL A 132 -8.45 -27.24 14.41
N ILE A 133 -8.93 -26.46 15.39
CA ILE A 133 -10.27 -25.84 15.35
C ILE A 133 -10.23 -24.45 14.71
N ALA A 134 -9.20 -23.66 15.02
CA ALA A 134 -9.11 -22.25 14.67
C ALA A 134 -7.88 -21.91 13.81
N GLN A 135 -7.44 -22.84 12.97
CA GLN A 135 -6.21 -22.75 12.16
C GLN A 135 -6.01 -21.37 11.51
N ARG A 136 -7.02 -20.86 10.82
CA ARG A 136 -6.92 -19.57 10.11
C ARG A 136 -6.74 -18.38 11.05
N THR A 137 -7.24 -18.44 12.29
CA THR A 137 -7.07 -17.35 13.27
C THR A 137 -5.70 -17.46 13.90
N HIS A 138 -5.34 -18.67 14.33
CA HIS A 138 -4.03 -19.01 14.86
C HIS A 138 -2.91 -18.51 13.92
N THR A 139 -2.95 -18.94 12.65
CA THR A 139 -1.91 -18.60 11.67
C THR A 139 -1.85 -17.11 11.39
N GLN A 140 -2.99 -16.44 11.23
CA GLN A 140 -3.00 -14.99 10.98
C GLN A 140 -2.46 -14.20 12.18
N CYS A 141 -2.78 -14.61 13.41
CA CYS A 141 -2.25 -13.96 14.61
C CYS A 141 -0.74 -14.21 14.76
N ALA A 142 -0.28 -15.44 14.50
CA ALA A 142 1.14 -15.78 14.52
C ALA A 142 1.95 -14.98 13.48
N HIS A 143 1.41 -14.80 12.28
CA HIS A 143 2.06 -13.98 11.25
C HIS A 143 2.13 -12.51 11.66
N LEU A 144 1.04 -11.95 12.21
CA LEU A 144 1.03 -10.56 12.66
C LEU A 144 1.91 -10.31 13.90
N LEU A 145 2.10 -11.31 14.77
CA LEU A 145 3.06 -11.22 15.86
C LEU A 145 4.50 -11.19 15.35
N ARG A 146 4.80 -11.98 14.30
CA ARG A 146 6.11 -11.93 13.64
C ARG A 146 6.36 -10.58 12.99
N ASP A 147 5.32 -9.96 12.46
CA ASP A 147 5.36 -8.69 11.70
C ASP A 147 4.81 -7.51 12.52
N GLU A 148 4.92 -7.59 13.85
CA GLU A 148 4.27 -6.64 14.76
C GLU A 148 4.89 -5.25 14.67
N ASP A 149 6.21 -5.15 14.62
CA ASP A 149 6.99 -3.93 14.38
C ASP A 149 6.51 -3.19 13.12
N LEU A 150 6.28 -3.93 12.02
CA LEU A 150 5.81 -3.38 10.75
C LEU A 150 4.44 -2.70 10.87
N CYS A 151 3.62 -3.06 11.87
CA CYS A 151 2.33 -2.40 12.10
C CYS A 151 2.48 -0.98 12.68
N TRP A 152 3.65 -0.63 13.22
CA TRP A 152 3.86 0.60 14.01
C TRP A 152 5.00 1.48 13.52
N THR A 153 5.63 1.18 12.38
CA THR A 153 6.70 1.98 11.76
C THR A 153 6.30 3.45 11.57
N PHE A 154 5.02 3.75 11.37
CA PHE A 154 4.49 5.12 11.27
C PHE A 154 4.73 5.99 12.50
N LEU A 155 5.07 5.40 13.65
CA LEU A 155 5.45 6.13 14.85
C LEU A 155 6.87 6.70 14.81
N GLN A 156 7.72 6.21 13.91
CA GLN A 156 9.10 6.66 13.77
C GLN A 156 9.19 8.00 13.04
N ASN A 157 8.30 8.24 12.08
CA ASN A 157 8.28 9.47 11.30
C ASN A 157 6.85 9.89 10.90
N PRO A 158 6.41 11.12 11.24
CA PRO A 158 5.07 11.62 10.89
C PRO A 158 4.72 11.60 9.40
N ILE A 159 5.71 11.57 8.49
CA ILE A 159 5.47 11.51 7.04
C ILE A 159 4.91 10.17 6.59
N ILE A 160 5.08 9.11 7.38
CA ILE A 160 4.67 7.75 7.02
C ILE A 160 3.16 7.64 7.19
N PRO A 161 2.40 7.42 6.10
CA PRO A 161 0.96 7.30 6.22
C PRO A 161 0.57 5.97 6.87
N LEU A 162 -0.53 5.99 7.61
CA LEU A 162 -1.11 4.79 8.23
C LEU A 162 -1.66 3.78 7.20
N THR A 163 -1.98 4.25 5.99
CA THR A 163 -2.62 3.47 4.94
C THR A 163 -1.97 3.67 3.57
N ASN A 164 -2.07 2.65 2.71
CA ASN A 164 -1.63 2.69 1.31
C ASN A 164 -2.71 3.24 0.36
N ASN A 165 -3.58 4.14 0.84
CA ASN A 165 -4.72 4.64 0.06
C ASN A 165 -4.29 5.34 -1.24
N ARG A 166 -3.10 5.96 -1.26
CA ARG A 166 -2.57 6.64 -2.45
C ARG A 166 -2.31 5.66 -3.60
N ALA A 167 -1.66 4.53 -3.34
CA ALA A 167 -1.42 3.53 -4.37
C ALA A 167 -2.72 2.82 -4.79
N GLU A 168 -3.60 2.50 -3.84
CA GLU A 168 -4.91 1.91 -4.16
C GLU A 168 -5.75 2.82 -5.06
N SER A 169 -5.81 4.12 -4.73
CA SER A 169 -6.52 5.12 -5.54
C SER A 169 -5.90 5.30 -6.92
N ALA A 170 -4.57 5.32 -7.03
CA ALA A 170 -3.88 5.41 -8.32
C ALA A 170 -4.13 4.17 -9.19
N LEU A 171 -4.23 2.98 -8.60
CA LEU A 171 -4.48 1.73 -9.33
C LEU A 171 -5.95 1.57 -9.78
N ARG A 172 -6.90 2.21 -9.09
CA ARG A 172 -8.35 2.02 -9.33
C ARG A 172 -8.80 2.33 -10.79
N PRO A 173 -8.36 3.42 -11.45
CA PRO A 173 -8.69 3.66 -12.86
C PRO A 173 -8.29 2.51 -13.78
N TYR A 174 -7.11 1.91 -13.56
CA TYR A 174 -6.68 0.74 -14.33
C TYR A 174 -7.55 -0.49 -14.06
N VAL A 175 -7.93 -0.73 -12.80
CA VAL A 175 -8.82 -1.85 -12.44
C VAL A 175 -10.16 -1.73 -13.17
N ILE A 176 -10.72 -0.52 -13.26
CA ILE A 176 -11.96 -0.24 -14.01
C ILE A 176 -11.73 -0.46 -15.51
N TRP A 177 -10.68 0.12 -16.07
CA TRP A 177 -10.34 -0.02 -17.49
C TRP A 177 -10.19 -1.49 -17.89
N ARG A 178 -9.49 -2.29 -17.07
CA ARG A 178 -9.29 -3.73 -17.32
C ARG A 178 -10.62 -4.50 -17.36
N LYS A 179 -11.58 -4.15 -16.51
CA LYS A 179 -12.91 -4.78 -16.49
C LYS A 179 -13.72 -4.47 -17.76
N LEU A 180 -13.63 -3.24 -18.26
CA LEU A 180 -14.38 -2.78 -19.43
C LEU A 180 -13.77 -3.25 -20.76
N SER A 181 -12.45 -3.40 -20.84
CA SER A 181 -11.73 -3.62 -22.12
C SER A 181 -11.10 -5.02 -22.26
N PHE A 182 -11.61 -6.04 -21.55
CA PHE A 182 -11.25 -7.47 -21.66
C PHE A 182 -9.74 -7.86 -21.65
N ALA A 183 -8.86 -6.96 -21.21
CA ALA A 183 -7.39 -7.07 -21.27
C ALA A 183 -6.79 -7.21 -22.69
N THR A 184 -5.83 -6.34 -23.01
CA THR A 184 -5.04 -6.44 -24.25
C THR A 184 -4.00 -7.55 -24.11
N GLN A 185 -3.92 -8.44 -25.10
CA GLN A 185 -2.96 -9.55 -25.13
C GLN A 185 -1.70 -9.25 -25.96
N SER A 186 -1.65 -8.11 -26.67
CA SER A 186 -0.47 -7.72 -27.45
C SER A 186 0.67 -7.21 -26.55
N LEU A 187 1.91 -7.57 -26.92
CA LEU A 187 3.12 -7.09 -26.25
C LEU A 187 3.20 -5.56 -26.23
N GLN A 188 2.79 -4.92 -27.33
CA GLN A 188 2.73 -3.47 -27.44
C GLN A 188 1.74 -2.86 -26.43
N GLY A 189 0.54 -3.45 -26.29
CA GLY A 189 -0.44 -3.00 -25.32
C GLY A 189 0.02 -3.17 -23.86
N LEU A 190 0.75 -4.25 -23.57
CA LEU A 190 1.31 -4.52 -22.23
C LEU A 190 2.40 -3.54 -21.82
N ARG A 191 3.18 -3.01 -22.78
CA ARG A 191 4.17 -1.95 -22.56
C ARG A 191 3.54 -0.56 -22.50
N PHE A 192 2.55 -0.30 -23.37
CA PHE A 192 1.89 1.00 -23.47
C PHE A 192 1.09 1.34 -22.20
N ARG A 193 0.31 0.39 -21.68
CA ARG A 193 -0.56 0.56 -20.50
C ARG A 193 0.16 1.14 -19.26
N PRO A 194 1.22 0.52 -18.73
CA PRO A 194 1.93 1.06 -17.57
C PRO A 194 2.56 2.42 -17.87
N MET A 195 3.08 2.63 -19.08
CA MET A 195 3.69 3.90 -19.49
C MET A 195 2.67 5.04 -19.50
N ILE A 196 1.53 4.86 -20.18
CA ILE A 196 0.51 5.91 -20.28
C ILE A 196 -0.09 6.23 -18.90
N LEU A 197 -0.31 5.22 -18.05
CA LEU A 197 -0.80 5.42 -16.69
C LEU A 197 0.23 6.16 -15.82
N THR A 198 1.51 5.82 -15.94
CA THR A 198 2.61 6.51 -15.24
C THR A 198 2.62 8.00 -15.58
N VAL A 199 2.63 8.34 -16.88
CA VAL A 199 2.67 9.73 -17.35
C VAL A 199 1.41 10.48 -16.95
N THR A 200 0.22 9.95 -17.26
CA THR A 200 -1.05 10.67 -17.05
C THR A 200 -1.40 10.81 -15.57
N THR A 201 -1.14 9.79 -14.75
CA THR A 201 -1.41 9.84 -13.30
C THR A 201 -0.45 10.80 -12.61
N THR A 202 0.84 10.78 -12.97
CA THR A 202 1.83 11.73 -12.45
C THR A 202 1.48 13.17 -12.85
N ALA A 203 1.15 13.42 -14.12
CA ALA A 203 0.71 14.73 -14.59
C ALA A 203 -0.50 15.24 -13.78
N ARG A 204 -1.50 14.39 -13.57
CA ARG A 204 -2.70 14.74 -12.79
C ARG A 204 -2.36 15.07 -11.34
N GLN A 205 -1.48 14.31 -10.69
CA GLN A 205 -1.06 14.58 -9.31
C GLN A 205 -0.24 15.87 -9.18
N LEU A 206 0.46 16.27 -10.23
CA LEU A 206 1.11 17.57 -10.33
C LEU A 206 0.14 18.71 -10.68
N GLY A 207 -1.15 18.43 -10.95
CA GLY A 207 -2.11 19.45 -11.42
C GLY A 207 -1.87 19.90 -12.85
N MET A 208 -1.14 19.11 -13.65
CA MET A 208 -0.86 19.39 -15.05
C MET A 208 -1.91 18.75 -15.96
N SER A 209 -2.14 19.36 -17.13
CA SER A 209 -2.98 18.75 -18.17
C SER A 209 -2.33 17.48 -18.71
N SER A 210 -2.96 16.33 -18.49
CA SER A 210 -2.48 15.05 -19.05
C SER A 210 -2.39 15.11 -20.58
N LEU A 211 -3.35 15.76 -21.25
CA LEU A 211 -3.33 15.92 -22.70
C LEU A 211 -2.17 16.84 -23.14
N GLY A 212 -1.91 17.93 -22.41
CA GLY A 212 -0.81 18.84 -22.70
C GLY A 212 0.56 18.15 -22.61
N VAL A 213 0.77 17.34 -21.55
CA VAL A 213 1.98 16.55 -21.38
C VAL A 213 2.16 15.55 -22.53
N LEU A 214 1.10 14.80 -22.86
CA LEU A 214 1.17 13.82 -23.96
C LEU A 214 1.40 14.48 -25.32
N ARG A 215 0.77 15.63 -25.58
CA ARG A 215 0.97 16.39 -26.80
C ARG A 215 2.44 16.82 -26.94
N SER A 216 3.02 17.40 -25.89
CA SER A 216 4.43 17.82 -25.89
C SER A 216 5.40 16.66 -26.14
N ILE A 217 5.15 15.49 -25.55
CA ILE A 217 5.97 14.30 -25.77
C ILE A 217 5.80 13.77 -27.20
N ASN A 218 4.57 13.69 -27.70
CA ASN A 218 4.26 13.18 -29.02
C ASN A 218 4.78 14.08 -30.14
N GLU A 219 4.70 15.41 -30.00
CA GLU A 219 5.25 16.37 -30.96
C GLU A 219 6.77 16.19 -31.13
N GLN A 220 7.50 16.00 -30.01
CA GLN A 220 8.94 15.70 -30.05
C GLN A 220 9.22 14.35 -30.72
N GLY A 221 8.46 13.31 -30.36
CA GLY A 221 8.61 11.97 -30.94
C GLY A 221 8.32 11.92 -32.44
N LEU A 222 7.24 12.56 -32.89
CA LEU A 222 6.86 12.65 -34.30
C LEU A 222 7.87 13.44 -35.13
N ALA A 223 8.45 14.50 -34.54
CA ALA A 223 9.55 15.26 -35.13
C ALA A 223 10.90 14.53 -35.08
N ARG A 224 10.95 13.28 -34.59
CA ARG A 224 12.17 12.48 -34.37
C ARG A 224 13.24 13.21 -33.52
N LYS A 225 12.80 14.11 -32.64
CA LYS A 225 13.67 14.82 -31.70
C LYS A 225 13.82 14.00 -30.42
N ASN A 226 14.91 14.23 -29.69
CA ASN A 226 15.08 13.68 -28.36
C ASN A 226 13.97 14.16 -27.42
N ILE A 227 13.41 13.25 -26.61
CA ILE A 227 12.37 13.60 -25.63
C ILE A 227 13.02 14.32 -24.44
N THR A 228 12.87 15.63 -24.43
CA THR A 228 13.41 16.54 -23.40
C THR A 228 12.43 16.82 -22.28
N PHE A 229 11.14 16.49 -22.44
CA PHE A 229 10.14 16.70 -21.40
C PHE A 229 10.58 16.03 -20.08
N ARG A 230 10.54 16.79 -18.99
CA ARG A 230 10.78 16.32 -17.63
C ARG A 230 9.66 16.82 -16.75
N PHE A 231 9.18 15.97 -15.84
CA PHE A 231 8.26 16.41 -14.81
C PHE A 231 9.00 17.33 -13.81
N PRO A 232 8.37 18.41 -13.35
CA PRO A 232 8.99 19.37 -12.43
C PRO A 232 8.95 18.86 -10.98
N PHE A 233 9.64 17.75 -10.69
CA PHE A 233 9.70 17.22 -9.33
C PHE A 233 10.50 18.12 -8.38
N ASP A 234 11.52 18.81 -8.89
CA ASP A 234 12.46 19.62 -8.10
C ASP A 234 11.93 21.02 -7.75
N GLN A 235 10.79 21.43 -8.33
CA GLN A 235 10.26 22.80 -8.22
C GLN A 235 9.19 22.97 -7.12
N ARG A 236 8.91 21.95 -6.30
CA ARG A 236 7.86 21.99 -5.25
C ARG A 236 8.33 21.57 -3.85
N ILE A 237 9.61 21.79 -3.55
CA ILE A 237 10.09 21.77 -2.16
C ILE A 237 10.07 23.22 -1.64
N SER A 238 8.87 23.73 -1.36
CA SER A 238 8.64 24.94 -0.57
C SER A 238 7.37 24.76 0.26
#